data_AF-A0A940UBS9-F1
#
_entry.id   AF-A0A940UBS9-F1
#
_cell.length_a   1.000
_cell.length_b   1.000
_cell.length_c   1.000
_cell.angle_alpha   90.00
_cell.angle_beta   90.00
_cell.angle_gamma   90.00
#
_symmetry.space_group_name_H-M   'P 1'
#
loop_
_entity.id
_entity.type
_entity.pdbx_description
1 polymer ?
#
loop_
_entity_poly.entity_id
_entity_poly.type
_entity_poly.pdbx_seq_one_letter_code
_entity_poly.pdbx_strand_id
1 'polypeptide(L)'
;MSKALRDKGKGKVVGVIGDSTFIHSGITPLLNMAYNRSNALIVILDNRTTAMTGMQDHPATGVTLQGEKTKSVDIALLAGALGIDSVRKIDPFKIKETRAAVREELEKEGPSVIVSEAPCVFLVKGRTKPLKVDKDKCIGCKVCTGLNCPPISFKKYDEPITRDGKKKIPGFSFIDPSLCNGCS
;
A
#
# COMPACT_ATOMS: atom_id res chain seq x y z
N MET A 1 -20.80 -1.19 8.31
CA MET A 1 -20.86 -2.65 8.02
C MET A 1 -20.38 -3.52 9.18
N SER A 2 -19.23 -3.25 9.81
CA SER A 2 -18.71 -4.15 10.88
C SER A 2 -19.65 -4.32 12.08
N LYS A 3 -20.31 -3.25 12.53
CA LYS A 3 -21.36 -3.34 13.58
C LYS A 3 -22.54 -4.24 13.20
N ALA A 4 -22.93 -4.26 11.94
CA ALA A 4 -24.00 -5.14 11.46
C ALA A 4 -23.59 -6.62 11.53
N LEU A 5 -22.29 -6.91 11.44
CA LEU A 5 -21.73 -8.26 11.51
C LEU A 5 -21.45 -8.73 12.96
N ARG A 6 -21.61 -7.86 13.97
CA ARG A 6 -21.32 -8.14 15.39
C ARG A 6 -19.94 -8.81 15.56
N ASP A 7 -19.82 -9.80 16.44
CA ASP A 7 -18.55 -10.51 16.69
C ASP A 7 -17.98 -11.21 15.46
N LYS A 8 -18.82 -11.58 14.48
CA LYS A 8 -18.35 -12.17 13.22
C LYS A 8 -17.58 -11.18 12.34
N GLY A 9 -17.74 -9.87 12.57
CA GLY A 9 -17.09 -8.80 11.83
C GLY A 9 -15.78 -8.28 12.43
N LYS A 10 -15.47 -8.62 13.70
CA LYS A 10 -14.23 -8.20 14.36
C LYS A 10 -13.02 -8.71 13.56
N GLY A 11 -12.07 -7.83 13.25
CA GLY A 11 -10.88 -8.14 12.47
C GLY A 11 -11.12 -8.56 11.01
N LYS A 12 -12.34 -8.39 10.47
CA LYS A 12 -12.66 -8.80 9.09
C LYS A 12 -12.90 -7.66 8.11
N VAL A 13 -13.04 -6.43 8.60
CA VAL A 13 -13.36 -5.27 7.76
C VAL A 13 -12.12 -4.40 7.62
N VAL A 14 -11.58 -4.37 6.40
CA VAL A 14 -10.45 -3.53 6.01
C VAL A 14 -10.86 -2.64 4.85
N GLY A 15 -10.61 -1.36 4.98
CA GLY A 15 -10.69 -0.40 3.87
C GLY A 15 -9.28 0.05 3.48
N VAL A 16 -9.03 0.21 2.18
CA VAL A 16 -7.79 0.78 1.67
C VAL A 16 -8.15 1.98 0.81
N ILE A 17 -7.51 3.12 1.05
CA ILE A 17 -7.81 4.38 0.37
C ILE A 17 -6.52 5.16 0.12
N GLY A 18 -6.42 5.86 -1.01
CA GLY A 18 -5.32 6.80 -1.25
C GLY A 18 -5.53 8.10 -0.47
N ASP A 19 -4.44 8.83 -0.19
CA ASP A 19 -4.45 10.16 0.42
C ASP A 19 -5.36 11.16 -0.30
N SER A 20 -5.30 11.26 -1.62
CA SER A 20 -6.15 12.19 -2.39
C SER A 20 -7.64 11.88 -2.18
N THR A 21 -8.05 10.63 -2.36
CA THR A 21 -9.43 10.19 -2.12
C THR A 21 -9.82 10.38 -0.66
N PHE A 22 -8.90 10.13 0.28
CA PHE A 22 -9.16 10.36 1.70
C PHE A 22 -9.52 11.83 1.96
N ILE A 23 -8.73 12.76 1.43
CA ILE A 23 -8.97 14.20 1.57
C ILE A 23 -10.29 14.63 0.91
N HIS A 24 -10.63 14.09 -0.25
CA HIS A 24 -11.83 14.51 -0.98
C HIS A 24 -13.13 13.86 -0.50
N SER A 25 -13.09 12.61 -0.06
CA SER A 25 -14.32 11.86 0.28
C SER A 25 -14.18 10.88 1.45
N GLY A 26 -12.98 10.64 1.98
CA GLY A 26 -12.74 9.69 3.07
C GLY A 26 -12.88 10.26 4.49
N ILE A 27 -12.79 11.59 4.67
CA ILE A 27 -12.89 12.24 5.99
C ILE A 27 -14.26 11.98 6.65
N THR A 28 -15.36 12.26 5.94
CA THR A 28 -16.72 12.12 6.48
C THR A 28 -17.07 10.66 6.84
N PRO A 29 -16.74 9.64 6.02
CA PRO A 29 -16.88 8.24 6.42
C PRO A 29 -16.03 7.86 7.64
N LEU A 30 -14.80 8.40 7.76
CA LEU A 30 -13.94 8.11 8.91
C LEU A 30 -14.53 8.68 10.21
N LEU A 31 -15.06 9.91 10.18
CA LEU A 31 -15.78 10.51 11.29
C LEU A 31 -17.00 9.66 11.70
N ASN A 32 -17.77 9.18 10.73
CA ASN A 32 -18.90 8.29 11.00
C ASN A 32 -18.46 6.96 11.62
N MET A 33 -17.32 6.41 11.19
CA MET A 33 -16.73 5.21 11.75
C MET A 33 -16.31 5.40 13.21
N ALA A 34 -15.69 6.54 13.53
CA ALA A 34 -15.33 6.95 14.89
C ALA A 34 -16.58 7.10 15.77
N TYR A 35 -17.54 7.92 15.34
CA TYR A 35 -18.82 8.15 16.04
C TYR A 35 -19.55 6.83 16.35
N ASN A 36 -19.59 5.93 15.37
CA ASN A 36 -20.23 4.64 15.53
C ASN A 36 -19.34 3.59 16.19
N ARG A 37 -18.11 3.87 16.63
CA ARG A 37 -17.18 2.87 17.22
C ARG A 37 -17.10 1.59 16.39
N SER A 38 -17.01 1.73 15.06
CA SER A 38 -17.02 0.59 14.15
C SER A 38 -15.69 -0.15 14.20
N ASN A 39 -15.70 -1.46 14.46
CA ASN A 39 -14.49 -2.28 14.44
C ASN A 39 -14.06 -2.52 12.99
N ALA A 40 -13.16 -1.68 12.49
CA ALA A 40 -12.60 -1.75 11.15
C ALA A 40 -11.22 -1.12 11.15
N LEU A 41 -10.40 -1.54 10.19
CA LEU A 41 -9.09 -0.95 9.92
C LEU A 41 -9.15 -0.19 8.59
N ILE A 42 -8.82 1.10 8.60
CA ILE A 42 -8.62 1.88 7.37
C ILE A 42 -7.12 2.08 7.15
N VAL A 43 -6.62 1.61 6.01
CA VAL A 43 -5.25 1.85 5.57
C VAL A 43 -5.25 2.99 4.56
N ILE A 44 -4.65 4.10 4.93
CA ILE A 44 -4.49 5.28 4.07
C ILE A 44 -3.10 5.21 3.44
N LEU A 45 -3.05 5.15 2.11
CA LEU A 45 -1.81 5.15 1.33
C LEU A 45 -1.41 6.60 1.05
N ASP A 46 -0.49 7.14 1.85
CA ASP A 46 0.01 8.50 1.73
C ASP A 46 1.28 8.51 0.89
N ASN A 47 1.14 8.92 -0.37
CA ASN A 47 2.25 9.07 -1.29
C ASN A 47 2.49 10.52 -1.72
N ARG A 48 1.82 11.46 -1.04
CA ARG A 48 1.88 12.91 -1.24
C ARG A 48 1.53 13.34 -2.66
N THR A 49 0.61 12.64 -3.33
CA THR A 49 0.14 13.01 -4.67
C THR A 49 -1.13 12.28 -5.11
N THR A 50 -1.84 12.85 -6.08
CA THR A 50 -2.92 12.13 -6.77
C THR A 50 -2.36 11.18 -7.85
N ALA A 51 -1.77 10.07 -7.41
CA ALA A 51 -0.96 9.19 -8.26
C ALA A 51 -1.67 8.66 -9.52
N MET A 52 -2.96 8.34 -9.43
CA MET A 52 -3.70 7.73 -10.56
C MET A 52 -4.17 8.75 -11.61
N THR A 53 -4.53 9.97 -11.21
CA THR A 53 -5.20 10.94 -12.10
C THR A 53 -4.31 12.14 -12.43
N GLY A 54 -3.03 11.87 -12.73
CA GLY A 54 -2.12 12.87 -13.28
C GLY A 54 -1.40 13.74 -12.24
N MET A 55 -1.19 13.22 -11.02
CA MET A 55 -0.31 13.84 -10.01
C MET A 55 -0.75 15.23 -9.57
N GLN A 56 -2.06 15.45 -9.53
CA GLN A 56 -2.66 16.69 -9.06
C GLN A 56 -2.37 16.92 -7.58
N ASP A 57 -2.10 18.17 -7.23
CA ASP A 57 -1.97 18.60 -5.84
C ASP A 57 -3.32 18.56 -5.10
N HIS A 58 -3.24 18.36 -3.79
CA HIS A 58 -4.38 18.34 -2.88
C HIS A 58 -3.91 18.79 -1.49
N PRO A 59 -4.82 19.08 -0.53
CA PRO A 59 -4.44 19.60 0.79
C PRO A 59 -3.35 18.81 1.56
N ALA A 60 -3.17 17.50 1.31
CA ALA A 60 -2.11 16.72 1.94
C ALA A 60 -0.73 16.84 1.25
N THR A 61 -0.66 17.39 0.02
CA THR A 61 0.62 17.70 -0.64
C THR A 61 1.25 18.99 -0.11
N GLY A 62 0.42 19.90 0.44
CA GLY A 62 0.88 21.20 0.92
C GLY A 62 1.22 22.18 -0.20
N VAL A 63 0.61 22.03 -1.37
CA VAL A 63 0.77 22.93 -2.51
C VAL A 63 -0.60 23.43 -2.98
N THR A 64 -0.73 24.73 -3.23
CA THR A 64 -1.97 25.35 -3.71
C THR A 64 -2.15 25.14 -5.22
N LEU A 65 -3.34 25.46 -5.73
CA LEU A 65 -3.60 25.43 -7.18
C LEU A 65 -2.68 26.37 -7.98
N GLN A 66 -2.18 27.46 -7.37
CA GLN A 66 -1.20 28.35 -7.98
C GLN A 66 0.26 27.84 -7.88
N GLY A 67 0.48 26.65 -7.30
CA GLY A 67 1.82 26.09 -7.10
C GLY A 67 2.57 26.66 -5.89
N GLU A 68 1.89 27.40 -5.01
CA GLU A 68 2.50 27.97 -3.81
C GLU A 68 2.57 26.94 -2.69
N LYS A 69 3.68 26.91 -1.96
CA LYS A 69 3.80 26.07 -0.77
C LYS A 69 2.90 26.59 0.34
N THR A 70 2.16 25.69 0.97
CA THR A 70 1.27 25.97 2.09
C THR A 70 1.37 24.85 3.13
N LYS A 71 0.51 24.88 4.15
CA LYS A 71 0.46 23.83 5.19
C LYS A 71 -0.12 22.55 4.61
N SER A 72 0.64 21.45 4.70
CA SER A 72 0.14 20.11 4.40
C SER A 72 -0.70 19.58 5.54
N VAL A 73 -1.83 18.93 5.21
CA VAL A 73 -2.61 18.18 6.19
C VAL A 73 -1.79 16.98 6.72
N ASP A 74 -1.68 16.86 8.04
CA ASP A 74 -1.20 15.62 8.69
C ASP A 74 -2.39 14.67 8.84
N ILE A 75 -2.41 13.62 8.02
CA ILE A 75 -3.50 12.64 7.98
C ILE A 75 -3.66 11.91 9.32
N ALA A 76 -2.56 11.60 10.02
CA ALA A 76 -2.64 10.90 11.30
C ALA A 76 -3.19 11.80 12.41
N LEU A 77 -2.72 13.06 12.45
CA LEU A 77 -3.25 14.06 13.38
C LEU A 77 -4.75 14.29 13.13
N LEU A 78 -5.15 14.42 11.86
CA LEU A 78 -6.54 14.58 11.48
C LEU A 78 -7.38 13.36 11.89
N ALA A 79 -6.91 12.13 11.63
CA ALA A 79 -7.61 10.91 12.05
C ALA A 79 -7.83 10.88 13.58
N GLY A 80 -6.80 11.24 14.36
CA GLY A 80 -6.92 11.38 15.82
C GLY A 80 -7.97 12.42 16.22
N ALA A 81 -7.95 13.60 15.60
CA ALA A 81 -8.91 14.67 15.86
C ALA A 81 -10.36 14.30 15.48
N LEU A 82 -10.55 13.37 14.54
CA LEU A 82 -11.86 12.83 14.17
C LEU A 82 -12.38 11.75 15.14
N GLY A 83 -11.63 11.42 16.20
CA GLY A 83 -12.04 10.46 17.22
C GLY A 83 -11.53 9.03 16.99
N ILE A 84 -10.46 8.85 16.21
CA ILE A 84 -9.76 7.58 16.08
C ILE A 84 -8.65 7.52 17.14
N ASP A 85 -8.83 6.69 18.17
CA ASP A 85 -7.83 6.55 19.23
C ASP A 85 -6.59 5.74 18.78
N SER A 86 -6.78 4.81 17.84
CA SER A 86 -5.70 3.97 17.31
C SER A 86 -5.26 4.43 15.93
N VAL A 87 -4.21 5.26 15.89
CA VAL A 87 -3.59 5.74 14.65
C VAL A 87 -2.12 5.35 14.62
N ARG A 88 -1.68 4.68 13.56
CA ARG A 88 -0.28 4.27 13.38
C ARG A 88 0.27 4.75 12.05
N LYS A 89 1.41 5.46 12.06
CA LYS A 89 2.21 5.71 10.85
C LYS A 89 3.18 4.57 10.63
N ILE A 90 3.31 4.10 9.40
CA ILE A 90 4.28 3.06 9.02
C ILE A 90 4.97 3.42 7.71
N ASP A 91 6.17 2.85 7.52
CA ASP A 91 6.83 2.78 6.22
C ASP A 91 6.45 1.44 5.54
N PRO A 92 5.79 1.44 4.36
CA PRO A 92 5.41 0.22 3.67
C PRO A 92 6.58 -0.62 3.16
N PHE A 93 7.79 -0.06 3.04
CA PHE A 93 8.98 -0.82 2.64
C PHE A 93 9.54 -1.65 3.80
N LYS A 94 9.18 -1.34 5.05
CA LYS A 94 9.50 -2.18 6.21
C LYS A 94 8.51 -3.33 6.35
N ILE A 95 8.51 -4.26 5.39
CA ILE A 95 7.52 -5.34 5.23
C ILE A 95 7.20 -6.10 6.53
N LYS A 96 8.22 -6.40 7.36
CA LYS A 96 8.00 -7.10 8.65
C LYS A 96 7.19 -6.25 9.63
N GLU A 97 7.54 -4.98 9.75
CA GLU A 97 6.86 -4.01 10.62
C GLU A 97 5.45 -3.71 10.10
N THR A 98 5.29 -3.52 8.78
CA THR A 98 3.98 -3.36 8.13
C THR A 98 3.06 -4.53 8.43
N ARG A 99 3.57 -5.77 8.30
CA ARG A 99 2.77 -6.98 8.56
C ARG A 99 2.38 -7.12 10.04
N ALA A 100 3.28 -6.75 10.95
CA ALA A 100 2.99 -6.74 12.38
C ALA A 100 1.92 -5.69 12.71
N ALA A 101 2.11 -4.46 12.24
CA ALA A 101 1.16 -3.37 12.42
C ALA A 101 -0.25 -3.73 11.94
N VAL A 102 -0.39 -4.26 10.71
CA VAL A 102 -1.70 -4.66 10.19
C VAL A 102 -2.36 -5.74 11.06
N ARG A 103 -1.60 -6.73 11.55
CA ARG A 103 -2.14 -7.77 12.44
C ARG A 103 -2.60 -7.20 13.78
N GLU A 104 -1.75 -6.42 14.42
CA GLU A 104 -2.05 -5.80 15.71
C GLU A 104 -3.29 -4.90 15.63
N GLU A 105 -3.39 -4.08 14.58
CA GLU A 105 -4.54 -3.19 14.40
C GLU A 105 -5.84 -3.93 14.03
N LEU A 106 -5.76 -5.10 13.39
CA LEU A 106 -6.91 -5.96 13.14
C LEU A 106 -7.45 -6.66 14.40
N GLU A 107 -6.58 -6.91 15.38
CA GLU A 107 -6.94 -7.56 16.64
C GLU A 107 -7.53 -6.57 17.66
N LYS A 108 -7.31 -5.26 17.47
CA LYS A 108 -7.85 -4.23 18.34
C LYS A 108 -9.38 -4.12 18.25
N GLU A 109 -9.97 -3.70 19.36
CA GLU A 109 -11.38 -3.32 19.39
C GLU A 109 -11.56 -1.85 19.01
N GLY A 110 -12.60 -1.56 18.23
CA GLY A 110 -12.92 -0.22 17.80
C GLY A 110 -12.26 0.18 16.48
N PRO A 111 -12.41 1.45 16.08
CA PRO A 111 -11.90 1.93 14.81
C PRO A 111 -10.39 2.15 14.85
N SER A 112 -9.69 1.71 13.82
CA SER A 112 -8.24 1.91 13.67
C SER A 112 -7.86 2.46 12.30
N VAL A 113 -6.78 3.25 12.28
CA VAL A 113 -6.18 3.81 11.07
C VAL A 113 -4.69 3.48 11.01
N ILE A 114 -4.24 2.97 9.86
CA ILE A 114 -2.83 2.93 9.49
C ILE A 114 -2.61 3.95 8.39
N VAL A 115 -1.67 4.88 8.60
CA VAL A 115 -1.15 5.76 7.55
C VAL A 115 0.14 5.13 7.03
N SER A 116 0.07 4.57 5.83
CA SER A 116 1.21 3.99 5.13
C SER A 116 1.87 5.07 4.28
N GLU A 117 2.93 5.67 4.80
CA GLU A 117 3.57 6.86 4.22
C GLU A 117 4.83 6.47 3.46
N ALA A 118 4.82 6.67 2.14
CA ALA A 118 5.99 6.50 1.28
C ALA A 118 5.84 7.32 -0.01
N PRO A 119 6.90 7.99 -0.47
CA PRO A 119 6.78 8.86 -1.63
C PRO A 119 6.47 8.07 -2.91
N CYS A 120 5.68 8.69 -3.80
CA CYS A 120 5.34 8.07 -5.08
C CYS A 120 6.60 7.84 -5.94
N VAL A 121 6.78 6.61 -6.41
CA VAL A 121 7.94 6.20 -7.23
C VAL A 121 8.09 6.98 -8.54
N PHE A 122 7.02 7.61 -9.02
CA PHE A 122 7.04 8.45 -10.21
C PHE A 122 7.45 9.91 -9.93
N LEU A 123 7.38 10.35 -8.67
CA LEU A 123 7.76 11.70 -8.26
C LEU A 123 9.18 11.79 -7.70
N VAL A 124 9.68 10.71 -7.08
CA VAL A 124 11.05 10.68 -6.55
C VAL A 124 12.05 10.60 -7.68
N LYS A 125 12.91 11.61 -7.78
CA LYS A 125 14.07 11.61 -8.67
C LYS A 125 15.18 10.76 -8.06
N GLY A 126 15.24 9.48 -8.40
CA GLY A 126 16.32 8.59 -7.99
C GLY A 126 15.93 7.13 -8.16
N ARG A 127 16.62 6.42 -9.04
CA ARG A 127 16.51 4.96 -9.13
C ARG A 127 17.49 4.37 -8.12
N THR A 128 16.99 3.58 -7.18
CA THR A 128 17.88 2.66 -6.46
C THR A 128 18.27 1.51 -7.37
N LYS A 129 19.22 0.67 -6.95
CA LYS A 129 19.69 -0.45 -7.77
C LYS A 129 18.49 -1.37 -8.09
N PRO A 130 18.20 -1.63 -9.36
CA PRO A 130 17.05 -2.45 -9.73
C PRO A 130 17.19 -3.86 -9.17
N LEU A 131 16.08 -4.39 -8.66
CA LEU A 131 16.01 -5.76 -8.18
C LEU A 131 16.13 -6.74 -9.35
N LYS A 132 16.68 -7.92 -9.07
CA LYS A 132 16.87 -8.98 -10.07
C LYS A 132 16.37 -10.30 -9.50
N VAL A 133 15.75 -11.10 -10.36
CA VAL A 133 15.41 -12.48 -10.03
C VAL A 133 16.66 -13.33 -10.18
N ASP A 134 17.01 -14.03 -9.11
CA ASP A 134 17.98 -15.13 -9.17
C ASP A 134 17.35 -16.27 -9.98
N LYS A 135 17.83 -16.44 -11.22
CA LYS A 135 17.30 -17.44 -12.15
C LYS A 135 17.50 -18.84 -11.64
N ASP A 136 18.53 -19.10 -10.82
CA ASP A 136 18.84 -20.44 -10.32
C ASP A 136 17.89 -20.87 -9.20
N LYS A 137 17.39 -19.90 -8.44
CA LYS A 137 16.38 -20.11 -7.39
C LYS A 137 14.94 -19.98 -7.89
N CYS A 138 14.72 -19.45 -9.09
CA CYS A 138 13.38 -19.28 -9.64
C CYS A 138 12.74 -20.64 -9.99
N ILE A 139 11.63 -20.96 -9.35
CA ILE A 139 10.85 -22.19 -9.61
C ILE A 139 9.68 -22.00 -10.59
N GLY A 140 9.57 -20.82 -11.21
CA GLY A 140 8.52 -20.52 -12.21
C GLY A 140 7.09 -20.45 -11.66
N CYS A 141 6.90 -20.19 -10.36
CA CYS A 141 5.58 -20.21 -9.70
C CYS A 141 4.65 -19.03 -10.04
N LYS A 142 5.18 -17.96 -10.64
CA LYS A 142 4.43 -16.73 -11.01
C LYS A 142 3.80 -15.96 -9.84
N VAL A 143 4.10 -16.28 -8.58
CA VAL A 143 3.56 -15.54 -7.43
C VAL A 143 3.93 -14.05 -7.50
N CYS A 144 5.17 -13.74 -7.88
CA CYS A 144 5.63 -12.36 -8.00
C CYS A 144 4.96 -11.54 -9.11
N THR A 145 4.41 -12.17 -10.16
CA THR A 145 3.63 -11.42 -11.16
C THR A 145 2.27 -10.99 -10.61
N GLY A 146 1.75 -11.68 -9.59
CA GLY A 146 0.53 -11.29 -8.88
C GLY A 146 0.66 -10.01 -8.06
N LEU A 147 1.88 -9.50 -7.86
CA LEU A 147 2.11 -8.20 -7.23
C LEU A 147 1.70 -7.02 -8.15
N ASN A 148 1.40 -7.27 -9.42
CA ASN A 148 1.04 -6.25 -10.42
C ASN A 148 2.07 -5.10 -10.54
N CYS A 149 3.34 -5.39 -10.25
CA CYS A 149 4.43 -4.43 -10.42
C CYS A 149 4.81 -4.38 -11.92
N PRO A 150 4.73 -3.22 -12.61
CA PRO A 150 4.92 -3.14 -14.06
C PRO A 150 6.23 -3.74 -14.62
N PRO A 151 7.39 -3.63 -13.93
CA PRO A 151 8.64 -4.24 -14.38
C PRO A 151 8.69 -5.76 -14.30
N ILE A 152 7.77 -6.41 -13.57
CA ILE A 152 7.78 -7.86 -13.36
C ILE A 152 6.99 -8.54 -14.48
N SER A 153 7.67 -9.43 -15.21
CA SER A 153 7.09 -10.24 -16.28
C SER A 153 7.50 -11.70 -16.16
N PHE A 154 6.85 -12.59 -16.92
CA PHE A 154 7.22 -14.00 -17.00
C PHE A 154 7.75 -14.32 -18.40
N LYS A 155 8.99 -14.79 -18.49
CA LYS A 155 9.62 -15.23 -19.75
C LYS A 155 9.63 -16.74 -19.80
N LYS A 156 9.23 -17.31 -20.93
CA LYS A 156 9.33 -18.75 -21.18
C LYS A 156 10.78 -19.10 -21.53
N TYR A 157 11.18 -20.32 -21.20
CA TYR A 157 12.37 -20.91 -21.82
C TYR A 157 12.02 -21.43 -23.21
N ASP A 158 13.01 -21.52 -24.09
CA ASP A 158 12.85 -22.20 -25.39
C ASP A 158 12.52 -23.69 -25.17
N GLU A 159 13.21 -24.31 -24.20
CA GLU A 159 12.90 -25.64 -23.70
C GLU A 159 12.71 -25.62 -22.17
N PRO A 160 11.63 -26.23 -21.63
CA PRO A 160 11.42 -26.28 -20.18
C PRO A 160 12.55 -27.01 -19.45
N ILE A 161 13.13 -26.36 -18.45
CA ILE A 161 14.20 -26.93 -17.64
C ILE A 161 13.62 -27.79 -16.51
N THR A 162 14.32 -28.83 -16.09
CA THR A 162 13.97 -29.59 -14.88
C THR A 162 15.03 -29.31 -13.82
N ARG A 163 14.60 -28.85 -12.64
CA ARG A 163 15.46 -28.71 -11.46
C ARG A 163 14.99 -29.65 -10.35
N ASP A 164 15.96 -30.27 -9.69
CA ASP A 164 15.76 -31.18 -8.56
C ASP A 164 14.77 -32.34 -8.82
N GLY A 165 14.65 -32.77 -10.08
CA GLY A 165 13.83 -33.93 -10.50
C GLY A 165 12.32 -33.81 -10.28
N LYS A 166 11.81 -32.66 -9.81
CA LYS A 166 10.46 -32.56 -9.24
C LYS A 166 9.39 -31.96 -10.16
N LYS A 167 9.75 -31.18 -11.18
CA LYS A 167 8.83 -30.67 -12.23
C LYS A 167 9.56 -29.92 -13.34
N LYS A 168 8.99 -29.95 -14.55
CA LYS A 168 9.40 -29.07 -15.67
C LYS A 168 9.02 -27.63 -15.33
N ILE A 169 10.00 -26.74 -15.36
CA ILE A 169 9.86 -25.30 -15.13
C ILE A 169 9.74 -24.64 -16.51
N PRO A 170 8.57 -24.09 -16.88
CA PRO A 170 8.32 -23.58 -18.23
C PRO A 170 8.96 -22.22 -18.51
N GLY A 171 9.53 -21.56 -17.49
CA GLY A 171 10.04 -20.21 -17.60
C GLY A 171 10.49 -19.62 -16.26
N PHE A 172 10.87 -18.36 -16.28
CA PHE A 172 11.35 -17.63 -15.11
C PHE A 172 10.73 -16.23 -15.05
N SER A 173 10.64 -15.69 -13.84
CA SER A 173 10.25 -14.29 -13.65
C SER A 173 11.42 -13.38 -14.02
N PHE A 174 11.13 -12.30 -14.74
CA PHE A 174 12.08 -11.30 -15.18
C PHE A 174 11.66 -9.93 -14.65
N ILE A 175 12.62 -9.18 -14.13
CA ILE A 175 12.43 -7.78 -13.71
C ILE A 175 13.17 -6.91 -14.72
N ASP A 176 12.44 -6.04 -15.41
CA ASP A 176 13.03 -5.08 -16.33
C ASP A 176 13.83 -4.01 -15.56
N PRO A 177 15.17 -3.97 -15.69
CA PRO A 177 15.99 -3.01 -14.94
C PRO A 177 15.82 -1.56 -15.43
N SER A 178 15.26 -1.35 -16.62
CA SER A 178 14.98 -0.02 -17.16
C SER A 178 13.73 0.62 -16.55
N LEU A 179 12.85 -0.20 -15.96
CA LEU A 179 11.59 0.22 -15.34
C LEU A 179 11.59 0.02 -13.82
N CYS A 180 12.43 -0.85 -13.28
CA CYS A 180 12.49 -1.13 -11.85
C CYS A 180 13.17 0.00 -11.07
N ASN A 181 12.47 0.52 -10.05
CA ASN A 181 12.98 1.57 -9.16
C ASN A 181 13.63 1.03 -7.87
N GLY A 182 13.68 -0.29 -7.71
CA GLY A 182 14.34 -0.97 -6.58
C GLY A 182 13.66 -0.83 -5.22
N CYS A 183 12.34 -0.61 -5.21
CA CYS A 183 11.56 -0.54 -3.97
C CYS A 183 11.68 -1.85 -3.17
N SER A 184 12.21 -1.79 -1.94
CA SER A 184 12.44 -2.96 -1.09
C SER A 184 12.26 -2.66 0.39
#